data_AF-A0A2P5B0Y3-F1
#
_entry.id   AF-A0A2P5B0Y3-F1
#
_cell.length_a   1.000
_cell.length_b   1.000
_cell.length_c   1.000
_cell.angle_alpha   90.00
_cell.angle_beta   90.00
_cell.angle_gamma   90.00
#
_symmetry.space_group_name_H-M   'P 1'
#
loop_
_entity.id
_entity.type
_entity.pdbx_description
1 polymer ?
#
loop_
_entity_poly.entity_id
_entity_poly.type
_entity_poly.pdbx_seq_one_letter_code
_entity_poly.pdbx_strand_id
1 'polypeptide(L)'
;MGVPSKEETKRKRGKTKMSGVALNEAITVEFNLKGQPIGAESIGLSSFLGPLVREIVPVTFSDWRKVAPEIKEVLWKSIQVRYKLDRSWKKDYVFKTMGALWRASKSRLVKDIKEAKNDEERMKLKPDNIKSITEWKAFVREKTSIVFRVHRLFLIYDLKQLN
;
A
#
# COMPACT_ATOMS: atom_id res chain seq x y z
N MET A 1 -3.01 34.40 36.47
CA MET A 1 -1.90 33.79 35.70
C MET A 1 -2.26 32.33 35.46
N GLY A 2 -2.72 31.98 34.25
CA GLY A 2 -2.98 30.59 33.87
C GLY A 2 -1.80 30.03 33.08
N VAL A 3 -1.26 28.89 33.52
CA VAL A 3 -0.18 28.19 32.83
C VAL A 3 -0.78 27.42 31.63
N PRO A 4 -0.23 27.52 30.41
CA PRO A 4 -0.71 26.71 29.30
C PRO A 4 -0.11 25.31 29.39
N SER A 5 -0.97 24.29 29.38
CA SER A 5 -0.59 22.88 29.30
C SER A 5 0.00 22.57 27.92
N LYS A 6 1.18 21.95 27.90
CA LYS A 6 1.81 21.45 26.67
C LYS A 6 0.98 20.28 26.15
N GLU A 7 0.40 20.42 24.95
CA GLU A 7 -0.21 19.30 24.23
C GLU A 7 0.87 18.26 23.89
N GLU A 8 0.81 17.10 24.53
CA GLU A 8 1.64 15.96 24.20
C GLU A 8 1.22 15.39 22.83
N THR A 9 2.05 15.60 21.81
CA THR A 9 1.85 14.94 20.52
C THR A 9 1.97 13.43 20.67
N LYS A 10 0.84 12.72 20.53
CA LYS A 10 0.79 11.25 20.53
C LYS A 10 1.79 10.69 19.52
N ARG A 11 2.61 9.74 19.97
CA ARG A 11 3.55 8.98 19.13
C ARG A 11 2.80 8.32 17.99
N LYS A 12 3.04 8.77 16.75
CA LYS A 12 2.51 8.11 15.55
C LYS A 12 3.35 6.87 15.26
N ARG A 13 2.69 5.73 15.03
CA ARG A 13 3.35 4.46 14.73
C ARG A 13 4.13 4.59 13.41
N GLY A 14 5.44 4.30 13.43
CA GLY A 14 6.29 4.31 12.24
C GLY A 14 5.96 3.15 11.29
N LYS A 15 6.59 3.14 10.10
CA LYS A 15 6.45 2.04 9.14
C LYS A 15 6.96 0.73 9.77
N THR A 16 6.10 -0.28 9.85
CA THR A 16 6.48 -1.63 10.28
C THR A 16 7.45 -2.24 9.26
N LYS A 17 8.64 -2.62 9.73
CA LYS A 17 9.57 -3.50 9.02
C LYS A 17 9.51 -4.87 9.71
N MET A 18 9.33 -5.95 8.97
CA MET A 18 9.44 -7.31 9.53
C MET A 18 10.86 -7.83 9.28
N SER A 19 11.58 -8.19 10.34
CA SER A 19 12.86 -8.88 10.25
C SER A 19 12.64 -10.39 10.06
N GLY A 20 13.56 -11.03 9.34
CA GLY A 20 13.45 -12.42 8.90
C GLY A 20 13.33 -13.40 10.07
N VAL A 21 12.18 -14.05 10.18
CA VAL A 21 12.02 -15.28 10.95
C VAL A 21 12.44 -16.42 10.04
N ALA A 22 13.51 -17.13 10.41
CA ALA A 22 13.88 -18.40 9.81
C ALA A 22 12.71 -19.38 10.00
N LEU A 23 12.14 -19.84 8.90
CA LEU A 23 10.96 -20.69 8.90
C LEU A 23 11.41 -22.12 8.57
N ASN A 24 11.46 -22.99 9.58
CA ASN A 24 11.71 -24.41 9.35
C ASN A 24 10.47 -25.12 8.77
N GLU A 25 9.27 -24.51 8.89
CA GLU A 25 8.02 -25.01 8.26
C GLU A 25 7.09 -23.85 7.86
N ALA A 26 6.49 -23.92 6.66
CA ALA A 26 5.54 -22.91 6.18
C ALA A 26 4.25 -22.85 7.01
N ILE A 27 3.76 -21.64 7.27
CA ILE A 27 2.59 -21.34 8.12
C ILE A 27 1.31 -21.74 7.40
N THR A 28 0.47 -22.56 8.04
CA THR A 28 -0.88 -22.85 7.56
C THR A 28 -1.86 -21.76 7.97
N VAL A 29 -2.63 -21.25 7.02
CA VAL A 29 -3.70 -20.26 7.30
C VAL A 29 -5.05 -20.93 7.10
N GLU A 30 -5.90 -20.85 8.12
CA GLU A 30 -7.27 -21.31 8.08
C GLU A 30 -8.17 -20.30 7.37
N PHE A 31 -9.22 -20.80 6.72
CA PHE A 31 -10.19 -19.97 6.00
C PHE A 31 -11.61 -20.39 6.35
N ASN A 32 -12.50 -19.40 6.49
CA ASN A 32 -13.92 -19.66 6.68
C ASN A 32 -14.62 -20.08 5.37
N LEU A 33 -15.91 -20.44 5.46
CA LEU A 33 -16.74 -20.83 4.31
C LEU A 33 -16.87 -19.75 3.23
N LYS A 34 -16.63 -18.48 3.58
CA LYS A 34 -16.63 -17.34 2.63
C LYS A 34 -15.25 -17.12 1.99
N GLY A 35 -14.28 -17.98 2.25
CA GLY A 35 -12.93 -17.88 1.71
C GLY A 35 -12.10 -16.74 2.33
N GLN A 36 -12.45 -16.28 3.53
CA GLN A 36 -11.67 -15.28 4.26
C GLN A 36 -10.77 -15.97 5.28
N PRO A 37 -9.49 -15.55 5.42
CA PRO A 37 -8.59 -16.12 6.40
C PRO A 37 -9.04 -15.77 7.81
N ILE A 38 -8.93 -16.73 8.73
CA ILE A 38 -9.33 -16.62 10.14
C ILE A 38 -8.20 -17.09 11.07
N GLY A 39 -8.36 -16.85 12.37
CA GLY A 39 -7.38 -17.22 13.39
C GLY A 39 -6.17 -16.29 13.45
N ALA A 40 -5.22 -16.60 14.34
CA ALA A 40 -4.03 -15.77 14.59
C ALA A 40 -3.17 -15.60 13.34
N GLU A 41 -3.02 -16.66 12.54
CA GLU A 41 -2.21 -16.64 11.31
C GLU A 41 -2.79 -15.73 10.22
N SER A 42 -4.11 -15.46 10.24
CA SER A 42 -4.72 -14.47 9.34
C SER A 42 -4.19 -13.06 9.58
N ILE A 43 -3.91 -12.70 10.84
CA ILE A 43 -3.36 -11.41 11.23
C ILE A 43 -1.91 -11.32 10.75
N GLY A 44 -1.15 -12.40 10.91
CA GLY A 44 0.21 -12.53 10.38
C GLY A 44 0.25 -12.36 8.87
N LEU A 45 -0.61 -13.07 8.14
CA LEU A 45 -0.72 -12.97 6.69
C LEU A 45 -1.04 -11.53 6.26
N SER A 46 -2.08 -10.92 6.82
CA SER A 46 -2.47 -9.53 6.50
C SER A 46 -1.33 -8.53 6.76
N SER A 47 -0.63 -8.70 7.89
CA SER A 47 0.51 -7.87 8.28
C SER A 47 1.72 -8.04 7.35
N PHE A 48 1.87 -9.22 6.74
CA PHE A 48 2.92 -9.51 5.76
C PHE A 48 2.62 -8.95 4.35
N LEU A 49 1.38 -9.08 3.88
CA LEU A 49 1.01 -8.69 2.51
C LEU A 49 1.23 -7.19 2.22
N GLY A 50 0.93 -6.34 3.21
CA GLY A 50 1.01 -4.89 3.08
C GLY A 50 2.43 -4.37 2.81
N PRO A 51 3.42 -4.66 3.68
CA PRO A 51 4.83 -4.35 3.43
C PRO A 51 5.32 -4.94 2.11
N LEU A 52 5.05 -6.22 1.86
CA LEU A 52 5.52 -6.93 0.67
C LEU A 52 5.08 -6.22 -0.62
N VAL A 53 3.80 -5.87 -0.75
CA VAL A 53 3.30 -5.21 -1.96
C VAL A 53 3.88 -3.80 -2.14
N ARG A 54 4.17 -3.09 -1.04
CA ARG A 54 4.79 -1.75 -1.11
C ARG A 54 6.25 -1.79 -1.52
N GLU A 55 6.94 -2.84 -1.11
CA GLU A 55 8.35 -3.06 -1.46
C GLU A 55 8.49 -3.46 -2.92
N ILE A 56 7.65 -4.38 -3.40
CA ILE A 56 7.83 -4.97 -4.73
C ILE A 56 7.10 -4.20 -5.84
N VAL A 57 5.95 -3.55 -5.55
CA VAL A 57 5.12 -2.93 -6.60
C VAL A 57 5.25 -1.40 -6.59
N PRO A 58 5.88 -0.81 -7.61
CA PRO A 58 5.93 0.64 -7.78
C PRO A 58 4.55 1.29 -7.76
N VAL A 59 4.46 2.47 -7.15
CA VAL A 59 3.22 3.28 -7.14
C VAL A 59 2.95 3.97 -8.49
N THR A 60 3.93 3.94 -9.40
CA THR A 60 3.89 4.55 -10.73
C THR A 60 2.92 3.84 -11.67
N PHE A 61 2.64 2.55 -11.45
CA PHE A 61 1.54 1.84 -12.15
C PHE A 61 0.22 2.58 -11.97
N SER A 62 -0.51 2.83 -13.06
CA SER A 62 -1.80 3.54 -12.99
C SER A 62 -2.89 2.71 -12.30
N ASP A 63 -2.92 1.40 -12.55
CA ASP A 63 -3.91 0.45 -12.01
C ASP A 63 -3.22 -0.87 -11.60
N TRP A 64 -3.73 -1.52 -10.55
CA TRP A 64 -3.28 -2.84 -10.10
C TRP A 64 -3.37 -3.93 -11.20
N ARG A 65 -4.39 -3.83 -12.07
CA ARG A 65 -4.58 -4.75 -13.19
C ARG A 65 -3.43 -4.68 -14.19
N LYS A 66 -2.74 -3.53 -14.29
CA LYS A 66 -1.60 -3.29 -15.18
C LYS A 66 -0.25 -3.70 -14.58
N VAL A 67 -0.23 -4.19 -13.33
CA VAL A 67 1.00 -4.75 -12.75
C VAL A 67 1.37 -6.01 -13.52
N ALA A 68 2.62 -6.03 -13.99
CA ALA A 68 3.15 -7.07 -14.87
C ALA A 68 3.04 -8.47 -14.23
N PRO A 69 2.75 -9.53 -15.02
CA PRO A 69 2.63 -10.90 -14.50
C PRO A 69 3.86 -11.37 -13.72
N GLU A 70 5.05 -10.96 -14.13
CA GLU A 70 6.33 -11.35 -13.52
C GLU A 70 6.44 -10.78 -12.11
N ILE A 71 6.00 -9.54 -11.90
CA ILE A 71 5.95 -8.92 -10.56
C ILE A 71 4.95 -9.67 -9.68
N LYS A 72 3.79 -10.04 -10.23
CA LYS A 72 2.80 -10.85 -9.50
C LYS A 72 3.35 -12.23 -9.15
N GLU A 73 4.13 -12.84 -10.04
CA GLU A 73 4.80 -14.11 -9.76
C GLU A 73 5.82 -13.99 -8.63
N VAL A 74 6.63 -12.93 -8.61
CA VAL A 74 7.56 -12.64 -7.50
C VAL A 74 6.80 -12.50 -6.18
N LEU A 75 5.72 -11.70 -6.15
CA LEU A 75 4.86 -11.59 -4.96
C LEU A 75 4.34 -12.95 -4.50
N TRP A 76 3.87 -13.78 -5.44
CA TRP A 76 3.33 -15.09 -5.13
C TRP A 76 4.38 -16.02 -4.53
N LYS A 77 5.57 -16.10 -5.15
CA LYS A 77 6.69 -16.91 -4.65
C LYS A 77 7.10 -16.47 -3.24
N SER A 78 7.21 -15.16 -2.99
CA SER A 78 7.52 -14.64 -1.65
C SER A 78 6.50 -15.03 -0.59
N ILE A 79 5.22 -15.16 -0.95
CA ILE A 79 4.16 -15.60 -0.04
C ILE A 79 4.25 -17.11 0.20
N GLN A 80 4.48 -17.90 -0.85
CA GLN A 80 4.58 -19.37 -0.75
C GLN A 80 5.76 -19.83 0.10
N VAL A 81 6.86 -19.07 0.15
CA VAL A 81 7.98 -19.33 1.06
C VAL A 81 7.54 -19.33 2.53
N ARG A 82 6.51 -18.53 2.87
CA ARG A 82 6.11 -18.31 4.25
C ARG A 82 4.78 -18.94 4.64
N TYR A 83 3.88 -19.13 3.69
CA TYR A 83 2.51 -19.59 3.92
C TYR A 83 2.13 -20.75 2.98
N LYS A 84 1.48 -21.77 3.54
CA LYS A 84 0.90 -22.91 2.78
C LYS A 84 -0.46 -22.51 2.19
N LEU A 85 -0.48 -22.17 0.90
CA LEU A 85 -1.65 -21.68 0.17
C LEU A 85 -1.89 -22.50 -1.12
N ASP A 86 -2.39 -23.73 -0.95
CA ASP A 86 -2.34 -24.75 -2.01
C ASP A 86 -3.51 -24.72 -3.01
N ARG A 87 -4.50 -23.84 -2.81
CA ARG A 87 -5.68 -23.74 -3.69
C ARG A 87 -5.68 -22.44 -4.48
N SER A 88 -6.07 -22.49 -5.76
CA SER A 88 -6.12 -21.34 -6.66
C SER A 88 -6.94 -20.17 -6.11
N TRP A 89 -8.11 -20.43 -5.52
CA TRP A 89 -8.96 -19.37 -4.95
C TRP A 89 -8.29 -18.62 -3.79
N LYS A 90 -7.37 -19.25 -3.04
CA LYS A 90 -6.59 -18.58 -1.98
C LYS A 90 -5.66 -17.53 -2.59
N LYS A 91 -5.06 -17.86 -3.74
CA LYS A 91 -4.26 -16.92 -4.54
C LYS A 91 -5.13 -15.72 -4.94
N ASP A 92 -6.32 -15.94 -5.47
CA ASP A 92 -7.22 -14.86 -5.89
C ASP A 92 -7.60 -13.93 -4.73
N TYR A 93 -7.94 -14.49 -3.57
CA TYR A 93 -8.21 -13.71 -2.35
C TYR A 93 -7.01 -12.83 -1.96
N VAL A 94 -5.82 -13.43 -1.94
CA VAL A 94 -4.57 -12.75 -1.57
C VAL A 94 -4.27 -11.62 -2.56
N PHE A 95 -4.34 -11.85 -3.87
CA PHE A 95 -4.11 -10.82 -4.87
C PHE A 95 -5.15 -9.70 -4.83
N LYS A 96 -6.42 -10.01 -4.56
CA LYS A 96 -7.46 -9.01 -4.32
C LYS A 96 -7.11 -8.11 -3.12
N THR A 97 -6.65 -8.73 -2.04
CA THR A 97 -6.23 -8.04 -0.80
C THR A 97 -5.02 -7.15 -1.04
N MET A 98 -3.98 -7.67 -1.69
CA MET A 98 -2.77 -6.91 -2.05
C MET A 98 -3.08 -5.72 -2.94
N GLY A 99 -3.97 -5.88 -3.93
CA GLY A 99 -4.40 -4.77 -4.78
C GLY A 99 -5.10 -3.66 -4.00
N ALA A 100 -5.89 -4.00 -2.98
CA ALA A 100 -6.49 -3.01 -2.08
C ALA A 100 -5.45 -2.30 -1.21
N LEU A 101 -4.50 -3.06 -0.64
CA LEU A 101 -3.40 -2.52 0.18
C LEU A 101 -2.49 -1.59 -0.63
N TRP A 102 -2.17 -1.95 -1.87
CA TRP A 102 -1.38 -1.13 -2.80
C TRP A 102 -2.11 0.17 -3.14
N ARG A 103 -3.39 0.12 -3.52
CA ARG A 103 -4.22 1.32 -3.79
C ARG A 103 -4.28 2.24 -2.58
N ALA A 104 -4.51 1.69 -1.38
CA ALA A 104 -4.54 2.47 -0.15
C ALA A 104 -3.18 3.11 0.15
N SER A 105 -2.08 2.40 -0.09
CA SER A 105 -0.72 2.93 0.07
C SER A 105 -0.43 4.06 -0.91
N LYS A 106 -0.76 3.86 -2.19
CA LYS A 106 -0.62 4.89 -3.23
C LYS A 106 -1.44 6.13 -2.88
N SER A 107 -2.68 5.96 -2.40
CA SER A 107 -3.51 7.09 -1.98
C SER A 107 -2.89 7.90 -0.84
N ARG A 108 -2.31 7.24 0.17
CA ARG A 108 -1.62 7.94 1.27
C ARG A 108 -0.39 8.71 0.77
N LEU A 109 0.44 8.06 -0.04
CA LEU A 109 1.61 8.72 -0.63
C LEU A 109 1.24 9.92 -1.50
N VAL A 110 0.20 9.81 -2.32
CA VAL A 110 -0.30 10.92 -3.14
C VAL A 110 -0.83 12.06 -2.27
N LYS A 111 -1.45 11.75 -1.13
CA LYS A 111 -1.84 12.76 -0.15
C LYS A 111 -0.60 13.48 0.39
N ASP A 112 0.41 12.74 0.84
CA ASP A 112 1.65 13.32 1.37
C ASP A 112 2.37 14.20 0.32
N ILE A 113 2.42 13.78 -0.95
CA ILE A 113 3.00 14.57 -2.06
C ILE A 113 2.27 15.91 -2.24
N LYS A 114 0.95 15.92 -2.08
CA LYS A 114 0.11 17.11 -2.25
C LYS A 114 0.23 18.06 -1.05
N GLU A 115 0.44 17.51 0.15
CA GLU A 115 0.61 18.29 1.39
C GLU A 115 2.04 18.83 1.55
N ALA A 116 3.02 18.25 0.85
CA ALA A 116 4.39 18.74 0.80
C ALA A 116 4.47 20.18 0.26
N LYS A 117 5.22 21.03 0.96
CA LYS A 117 5.29 22.48 0.73
C LYS A 117 6.09 22.86 -0.51
N ASN A 118 7.13 22.09 -0.80
CA ASN A 118 8.06 22.35 -1.89
C ASN A 118 8.51 21.06 -2.58
N ASP A 119 9.22 21.20 -3.69
CA ASP A 119 9.66 20.05 -4.48
C ASP A 119 10.73 19.21 -3.77
N GLU A 120 11.55 19.80 -2.90
CA GLU A 120 12.53 19.07 -2.10
C GLU A 120 11.86 18.06 -1.15
N GLU A 121 10.80 18.47 -0.45
CA GLU A 121 9.99 17.58 0.39
C GLU A 121 9.36 16.46 -0.45
N ARG A 122 8.88 16.76 -1.66
CA ARG A 122 8.33 15.76 -2.60
C ARG A 122 9.39 14.76 -3.06
N MET A 123 10.63 15.19 -3.27
CA MET A 123 11.72 14.26 -3.63
C MET A 123 12.07 13.33 -2.47
N LYS A 124 11.97 13.77 -1.22
CA LYS A 124 12.20 12.93 -0.02
C LYS A 124 11.13 11.85 0.19
N LEU A 125 9.94 11.99 -0.41
CA LEU A 125 8.85 11.01 -0.34
C LEU A 125 9.03 9.83 -1.31
N LYS A 126 10.05 9.85 -2.17
CA LYS A 126 10.29 8.83 -3.19
C LYS A 126 10.45 7.44 -2.56
N PRO A 127 9.62 6.45 -2.95
CA PRO A 127 9.83 5.05 -2.57
C PRO A 127 11.13 4.47 -3.13
N ASP A 128 11.76 3.56 -2.39
CA ASP A 128 13.03 2.92 -2.76
C ASP A 128 12.91 2.07 -4.03
N ASN A 129 11.74 1.47 -4.27
CA ASN A 129 11.48 0.60 -5.41
C ASN A 129 11.24 1.33 -6.74
N ILE A 130 11.27 2.66 -6.74
CA ILE A 130 11.32 3.46 -7.97
C ILE A 130 12.79 3.80 -8.22
N LYS A 131 13.43 3.16 -9.20
CA LYS A 131 14.87 3.32 -9.43
C LYS A 131 15.21 4.68 -10.05
N SER A 132 14.36 5.17 -10.94
CA SER A 132 14.62 6.39 -11.70
C SER A 132 14.06 7.63 -10.99
N ILE A 133 14.92 8.61 -10.73
CA ILE A 133 14.47 9.93 -10.25
C ILE A 133 13.60 10.63 -11.30
N THR A 134 13.84 10.39 -12.58
CA THR A 134 13.05 10.93 -13.69
C THR A 134 11.64 10.37 -13.67
N GLU A 135 11.49 9.06 -13.46
CA GLU A 135 10.18 8.41 -13.29
C GLU A 135 9.43 9.00 -12.09
N TRP A 136 10.13 9.18 -10.96
CA TRP A 136 9.54 9.80 -9.78
C TRP A 136 9.07 11.24 -10.03
N LYS A 137 9.90 12.08 -10.67
CA LYS A 137 9.53 13.45 -11.04
C LYS A 137 8.31 13.48 -11.96
N ALA A 138 8.23 12.58 -12.93
CA ALA A 138 7.08 12.47 -13.82
C ALA A 138 5.81 12.12 -13.04
N PHE A 139 5.89 11.15 -12.12
CA PHE A 139 4.77 10.78 -11.25
C PHE A 139 4.32 11.93 -10.35
N VAL A 140 5.26 12.64 -9.71
CA VAL A 140 4.95 13.81 -8.87
C VAL A 140 4.24 14.88 -9.70
N ARG A 141 4.79 15.24 -10.87
CA ARG A 141 4.19 16.21 -11.80
C ARG A 141 2.77 15.81 -12.21
N GLU A 142 2.53 14.54 -12.50
CA GLU A 142 1.21 14.01 -12.82
C GLU A 142 0.22 14.23 -11.65
N LYS A 143 0.65 13.96 -10.41
CA LYS A 143 -0.22 14.00 -9.23
C LYS A 143 -0.42 15.39 -8.62
N THR A 144 0.46 16.34 -8.95
CA THR A 144 0.33 17.76 -8.56
C THR A 144 -0.29 18.62 -9.65
N SER A 145 -0.44 18.10 -10.88
CA SER A 145 -1.08 18.80 -12.00
C SER A 145 -2.50 19.28 -11.67
N ILE A 146 -2.85 20.47 -12.19
CA ILE A 146 -4.16 21.11 -12.07
C ILE A 146 -5.27 20.20 -12.60
N VAL A 147 -5.03 19.47 -13.70
CA VAL A 147 -6.00 18.55 -14.30
C VAL A 147 -6.39 17.44 -13.31
N PHE A 148 -5.44 16.91 -12.56
CA PHE A 148 -5.68 15.90 -11.53
C PHE A 148 -6.41 16.49 -10.29
N ARG A 149 -6.26 17.79 -10.03
CA ARG A 149 -6.99 18.50 -8.97
C ARG A 149 -8.46 18.74 -9.34
N VAL A 150 -8.72 19.21 -10.56
CA VAL A 150 -10.07 19.56 -11.04
C VAL A 150 -10.94 18.32 -11.20
N HIS A 151 -10.43 17.24 -11.81
CA HIS A 151 -11.21 16.01 -12.02
C HIS A 151 -11.70 15.38 -10.70
N ARG A 152 -10.89 15.42 -9.64
CA ARG A 152 -11.30 14.91 -8.32
C ARG A 152 -12.30 15.84 -7.62
N LEU A 153 -12.15 17.16 -7.75
CA LEU A 153 -13.10 18.12 -7.17
C LEU A 153 -14.46 18.01 -7.83
N PHE A 154 -14.49 17.81 -9.15
CA PHE A 154 -15.72 17.58 -9.91
C PHE A 154 -16.45 16.32 -9.43
N LEU A 155 -15.74 15.19 -9.32
CA LEU A 155 -16.32 13.94 -8.80
C LEU A 155 -16.82 14.04 -7.35
N ILE A 156 -16.16 14.82 -6.49
CA ILE A 156 -16.62 15.03 -5.10
C ILE A 156 -17.85 15.94 -5.07
N TYR A 157 -17.91 16.96 -5.95
CA TYR A 157 -19.04 17.87 -6.03
C TYR A 157 -20.29 17.16 -6.55
N ASP A 158 -20.16 16.37 -7.62
CA ASP A 158 -21.27 15.58 -8.17
C ASP A 158 -21.82 14.56 -7.15
N LEU A 159 -20.95 13.89 -6.38
CA LEU A 159 -21.38 12.96 -5.32
C LEU A 159 -22.09 13.66 -4.15
N LYS A 160 -21.88 14.96 -3.94
CA LYS A 160 -22.56 15.75 -2.90
C LYS A 160 -23.91 16.30 -3.33
N GLN A 161 -24.19 16.37 -4.63
CA GLN A 161 -25.47 16.84 -5.18
C GLN A 161 -26.50 15.70 -5.37
N LEU A 162 -26.07 14.44 -5.17
CA LEU A 162 -26.88 13.23 -5.30
C LEU A 162 -27.35 12.66 -3.94
N ASN A 163 -27.13 13.38 -2.85
CA ASN A 163 -27.59 13.10 -1.48
C ASN A 163 -28.23 14.36 -0.90
#